data_AF-A0A2U3QE23-F1
#
_entry.id   AF-A0A2U3QE23-F1
#
_cell.length_a   1.000
_cell.length_b   1.000
_cell.length_c   1.000
_cell.angle_alpha   90.00
_cell.angle_beta   90.00
_cell.angle_gamma   90.00
#
_symmetry.space_group_name_H-M   'P 1'
#
loop_
_entity.id
_entity.type
_entity.pdbx_description
1 polymer ?
#
loop_
_entity_poly.entity_id
_entity_poly.type
_entity_poly.pdbx_seq_one_letter_code
_entity_poly.pdbx_strand_id
1 'polypeptide(L)'
;MTVAEFVTAFQREGGQMTIQTYYKLAKTGVVPKPDKGVIDAKLAAVKIALYYREMTERQAGDVTLTSQRIRLTRAITARKELELKREMGEVIDTGQAMFLWSGIMENMRVRLAALPDTLAPLLMGCGSATEAESITRGIIHRVLTELSAPSLKAVVAAAELKPKKEDIHYE
;
A
#
# COMPACT_ATOMS: atom_id res chain seq x y z
N MET A 1 -22.52 -28.83 -47.73
CA MET A 1 -22.02 -27.46 -47.97
C MET A 1 -20.51 -27.52 -48.05
N THR A 2 -19.90 -26.78 -48.98
CA THR A 2 -18.43 -26.73 -49.09
C THR A 2 -17.84 -25.79 -48.04
N VAL A 3 -16.54 -25.93 -47.76
CA VAL A 3 -15.83 -25.01 -46.84
C VAL A 3 -15.87 -23.56 -47.34
N ALA A 4 -15.78 -23.36 -48.65
CA ALA A 4 -15.84 -22.02 -49.24
C ALA A 4 -17.23 -21.39 -49.03
N GLU A 5 -18.30 -22.12 -49.34
CA GLU A 5 -19.68 -21.69 -49.10
C GLU A 5 -19.94 -21.35 -47.63
N PHE A 6 -19.42 -22.18 -46.71
CA PHE A 6 -19.54 -21.94 -45.27
C PHE A 6 -18.83 -20.69 -44.81
N VAL A 7 -17.59 -20.48 -45.25
CA VAL A 7 -16.82 -19.30 -44.87
C VAL A 7 -17.48 -18.04 -45.41
N THR A 8 -17.99 -18.07 -46.64
CA THR A 8 -18.73 -16.92 -47.22
C THR A 8 -20.03 -16.64 -46.45
N ALA A 9 -20.77 -17.68 -46.03
CA ALA A 9 -21.96 -17.51 -45.20
C ALA A 9 -21.62 -16.96 -43.81
N PHE A 10 -20.57 -17.49 -43.18
CA PHE A 10 -20.08 -17.04 -41.88
C PHE A 10 -19.58 -15.59 -41.90
N GLN A 11 -18.94 -15.17 -43.00
CA GLN A 11 -18.53 -13.78 -43.22
C GLN A 11 -19.71 -12.83 -43.41
N ARG A 12 -20.78 -13.28 -44.06
CA ARG A 12 -22.03 -12.51 -44.17
C ARG A 12 -22.69 -12.25 -42.83
N GLU A 13 -22.57 -13.18 -41.89
CA GLU A 13 -23.06 -13.05 -40.51
C GLU A 13 -22.11 -12.24 -39.60
N GLY A 14 -21.01 -11.69 -40.15
CA GLY A 14 -20.07 -10.82 -39.44
C GLY A 14 -18.82 -11.52 -38.89
N GLY A 15 -18.64 -12.81 -39.17
CA GLY A 15 -17.46 -13.56 -38.74
C GLY A 15 -16.21 -13.30 -39.60
N GLN A 16 -15.06 -13.04 -38.98
CA GLN A 16 -13.80 -12.73 -39.70
C GLN A 16 -12.96 -13.97 -40.08
N MET A 17 -13.59 -15.13 -40.26
CA MET A 17 -12.85 -16.37 -40.54
C MET A 17 -12.44 -16.45 -42.03
N THR A 18 -11.24 -16.94 -42.30
CA THR A 18 -10.77 -17.24 -43.67
C THR A 18 -10.78 -18.75 -43.93
N ILE A 19 -10.80 -19.16 -45.20
CA ILE A 19 -10.71 -20.58 -45.61
C ILE A 19 -9.43 -21.22 -45.05
N GLN A 20 -8.31 -20.51 -45.08
CA GLN A 20 -7.04 -21.00 -44.51
C GLN A 20 -7.13 -21.20 -42.99
N THR A 21 -7.78 -20.27 -42.29
CA THR A 21 -8.01 -20.37 -40.84
C THR A 21 -8.87 -21.58 -40.52
N TYR A 22 -9.93 -21.84 -41.30
CA TYR A 22 -10.78 -23.02 -41.12
C TYR A 22 -9.97 -24.33 -41.24
N TYR A 23 -9.15 -24.48 -42.29
CA TYR A 23 -8.33 -25.67 -42.47
C TYR A 23 -7.25 -25.82 -41.38
N LYS A 24 -6.67 -24.71 -40.90
CA LYS A 24 -5.77 -24.73 -39.74
C LYS A 24 -6.48 -25.26 -38.50
N LEU A 25 -7.70 -24.78 -38.22
CA LEU A 25 -8.53 -25.23 -37.10
C LEU A 25 -9.02 -26.68 -37.25
N ALA A 26 -9.24 -27.14 -38.49
CA ALA A 26 -9.57 -28.53 -38.77
C ALA A 26 -8.36 -29.47 -38.55
N LYS A 27 -7.14 -28.98 -38.86
CA LYS A 27 -5.89 -29.71 -38.59
C LYS A 27 -5.63 -29.86 -37.09
N THR A 28 -5.94 -28.84 -36.30
CA THR A 28 -5.84 -28.87 -34.82
C THR A 28 -7.01 -29.60 -34.16
N GLY A 29 -8.01 -30.06 -34.93
CA GLY A 29 -9.14 -30.85 -34.42
C GLY A 29 -10.27 -30.03 -33.79
N VAL A 30 -10.18 -28.70 -33.82
CA VAL A 30 -11.18 -27.78 -33.26
C VAL A 30 -12.48 -27.82 -34.08
N VAL A 31 -12.38 -27.92 -35.40
CA VAL A 31 -13.52 -27.89 -36.34
C VAL A 31 -13.54 -29.19 -37.15
N PRO A 32 -14.69 -29.68 -37.64
CA PRO A 32 -14.74 -30.93 -38.41
C PRO A 32 -13.82 -30.89 -39.63
N LYS A 33 -13.13 -32.00 -39.87
CA LYS A 33 -12.37 -32.16 -41.11
C LYS A 33 -13.38 -32.35 -42.26
N PRO A 34 -13.19 -31.67 -43.39
CA PRO A 34 -14.02 -31.89 -44.57
C PRO A 34 -13.86 -33.33 -45.06
N ASP A 35 -14.97 -34.05 -45.23
CA ASP A 35 -14.98 -35.36 -45.88
C ASP A 35 -15.43 -35.19 -47.33
N LYS A 36 -14.59 -35.59 -48.28
CA LYS A 36 -14.79 -35.35 -49.73
C LYS A 36 -15.22 -33.92 -50.09
N GLY A 37 -14.71 -32.93 -49.36
CA GLY A 37 -14.98 -31.49 -49.58
C GLY A 37 -16.32 -30.99 -49.02
N VAL A 38 -17.11 -31.86 -48.37
CA VAL A 38 -18.38 -31.51 -47.73
C VAL A 38 -18.18 -31.41 -46.23
N ILE A 39 -18.77 -30.38 -45.63
CA ILE A 39 -18.79 -30.17 -44.18
C ILE A 39 -20.22 -30.09 -43.67
N ASP A 40 -20.39 -30.54 -42.43
CA ASP A 40 -21.58 -30.25 -41.64
C ASP A 40 -21.51 -28.79 -41.15
N ALA A 41 -22.31 -27.95 -41.80
CA ALA A 41 -22.46 -26.54 -41.53
C ALA A 41 -22.75 -26.24 -40.05
N LYS A 42 -23.70 -26.99 -39.46
CA LYS A 42 -24.19 -26.74 -38.11
C LYS A 42 -23.14 -27.10 -37.10
N LEU A 43 -22.53 -28.28 -37.27
CA LEU A 43 -21.51 -28.77 -36.36
C LEU A 43 -20.23 -27.92 -36.43
N ALA A 44 -19.86 -27.44 -37.63
CA ALA A 44 -18.76 -26.50 -37.79
C ALA A 44 -19.04 -25.15 -37.10
N ALA A 45 -20.22 -24.57 -37.28
CA ALA A 45 -20.60 -23.30 -36.65
C ALA A 45 -20.58 -23.39 -35.12
N VAL A 46 -21.16 -24.45 -34.54
CA VAL A 46 -21.17 -24.66 -33.09
C VAL A 46 -19.75 -24.78 -32.53
N LYS A 47 -18.88 -25.57 -33.17
CA LYS A 47 -17.50 -25.73 -32.70
C LYS A 47 -16.68 -24.44 -32.78
N ILE A 48 -16.89 -23.65 -33.82
CA ILE A 48 -16.24 -22.34 -33.97
C ILE A 48 -16.70 -21.37 -32.88
N ALA A 49 -18.01 -21.33 -32.59
CA ALA A 49 -18.55 -20.50 -31.52
C ALA A 49 -17.98 -20.89 -30.14
N LEU A 50 -17.87 -22.19 -29.85
CA LEU A 50 -17.25 -22.70 -28.62
C LEU A 50 -15.77 -22.31 -28.52
N TYR A 51 -15.02 -22.44 -29.62
CA TYR A 51 -13.61 -22.07 -29.67
C TYR A 51 -13.37 -20.58 -29.39
N TYR A 52 -14.15 -19.70 -30.02
CA TYR A 52 -14.02 -18.27 -29.78
C TYR A 52 -14.44 -17.88 -28.36
N ARG A 53 -15.46 -18.53 -27.79
CA ARG A 53 -15.86 -18.33 -26.40
C ARG A 53 -14.76 -18.72 -25.41
N GLU A 54 -14.13 -19.87 -25.61
CA GLU A 54 -13.04 -20.33 -24.73
C GLU A 54 -11.81 -19.42 -24.82
N MET A 55 -11.51 -18.90 -26.02
CA MET A 55 -10.46 -17.90 -26.21
C MET A 55 -10.75 -16.60 -25.44
N THR A 56 -11.95 -16.04 -25.52
CA THR A 56 -12.31 -14.83 -24.78
C THR A 56 -12.28 -15.05 -23.27
N GLU A 57 -12.74 -16.20 -22.77
CA GLU A 57 -12.69 -16.54 -21.34
C GLU A 57 -11.24 -16.61 -20.83
N ARG A 58 -10.33 -17.26 -21.58
CA ARG A 58 -8.90 -17.31 -21.23
C ARG A 58 -8.24 -15.94 -21.26
N GLN A 59 -8.54 -15.13 -22.27
CA GLN A 59 -7.94 -13.81 -22.45
C GLN A 59 -8.43 -12.83 -21.39
N ALA A 60 -9.71 -12.89 -21.01
CA ALA A 60 -10.25 -12.14 -19.87
C ALA A 60 -9.58 -12.56 -18.55
N GLY A 61 -9.36 -13.86 -18.34
CA GLY A 61 -8.62 -14.37 -17.18
C GLY A 61 -7.18 -13.86 -17.12
N ASP A 62 -6.47 -13.85 -18.24
CA ASP A 62 -5.07 -13.42 -18.34
C ASP A 62 -4.89 -11.90 -18.16
N VAL A 63 -5.81 -11.10 -18.72
CA VAL A 63 -5.85 -9.64 -18.47
C VAL A 63 -6.10 -9.35 -16.99
N THR A 64 -7.00 -10.11 -16.36
CA THR A 64 -7.28 -9.97 -14.93
C THR A 64 -6.06 -10.35 -14.09
N LEU A 65 -5.39 -11.47 -14.38
CA LEU A 65 -4.17 -11.89 -13.70
C LEU A 65 -3.03 -10.87 -13.87
N THR A 66 -2.87 -10.33 -15.08
CA THR A 66 -1.85 -9.31 -15.37
C THR A 66 -2.12 -8.03 -14.58
N SER A 67 -3.38 -7.57 -14.52
CA SER A 67 -3.76 -6.40 -13.73
C SER A 67 -3.50 -6.59 -12.23
N GLN A 68 -3.78 -7.77 -11.68
CA GLN A 68 -3.52 -8.11 -10.29
C GLN A 68 -2.01 -8.13 -10.00
N ARG A 69 -1.20 -8.70 -10.90
CA ARG A 69 0.26 -8.68 -10.79
C ARG A 69 0.82 -7.25 -10.81
N ILE A 70 0.32 -6.39 -11.71
CA ILE A 70 0.74 -4.97 -11.75
C ILE A 70 0.42 -4.28 -10.41
N ARG A 71 -0.77 -4.50 -9.85
CA ARG A 71 -1.16 -3.92 -8.56
C ARG A 71 -0.28 -4.41 -7.41
N LEU A 72 0.02 -5.71 -7.38
CA LEU A 72 0.90 -6.31 -6.39
C LEU A 72 2.34 -5.79 -6.52
N THR A 73 2.88 -5.72 -7.73
CA THR A 73 4.22 -5.16 -7.96
C THR A 73 4.30 -3.70 -7.52
N ARG A 74 3.29 -2.88 -7.82
CA ARG A 74 3.23 -1.49 -7.35
C ARG A 74 3.25 -1.39 -5.82
N ALA A 75 2.47 -2.24 -5.14
CA ALA A 75 2.45 -2.26 -3.68
C ALA A 75 3.81 -2.67 -3.08
N ILE A 76 4.48 -3.67 -3.67
CA ILE A 76 5.81 -4.11 -3.24
C ILE A 76 6.85 -3.00 -3.47
N THR A 77 6.83 -2.34 -4.64
CA THR A 77 7.75 -1.24 -4.93
C THR A 77 7.55 -0.10 -3.95
N ALA A 78 6.31 0.34 -3.72
CA ALA A 78 6.00 1.39 -2.76
C ALA A 78 6.47 1.04 -1.34
N ARG A 79 6.30 -0.23 -0.92
CA ARG A 79 6.79 -0.70 0.37
C ARG A 79 8.32 -0.64 0.45
N LYS A 80 9.04 -1.10 -0.58
CA LYS A 80 10.51 -1.05 -0.62
C LYS A 80 11.04 0.39 -0.60
N GLU A 81 10.36 1.31 -1.29
CA GLU A 81 10.71 2.73 -1.23
C GLU A 81 10.54 3.30 0.19
N LEU A 82 9.48 2.93 0.90
CA LEU A 82 9.28 3.35 2.29
C LEU A 82 10.31 2.72 3.24
N GLU A 83 10.67 1.45 3.04
CA GLU A 83 11.74 0.78 3.79
C GLU A 83 13.09 1.48 3.58
N LEU A 84 13.46 1.80 2.33
CA LEU A 84 14.69 2.53 2.02
C LEU A 84 14.71 3.91 2.69
N LYS A 85 13.62 4.67 2.60
CA LYS A 85 13.53 6.00 3.25
C LYS A 85 13.61 5.89 4.77
N ARG A 86 13.11 4.81 5.36
CA ARG A 86 13.25 4.55 6.81
C ARG A 86 14.70 4.25 7.18
N GLU A 87 15.42 3.45 6.38
CA GLU A 87 16.84 3.16 6.60
C GLU A 87 17.72 4.41 6.47
N MET A 88 17.38 5.30 5.53
CA MET A 88 18.02 6.61 5.41
C MET A 88 17.65 7.59 6.53
N GLY A 89 16.68 7.25 7.38
CA GLY A 89 16.21 8.09 8.48
C GLY A 89 15.28 9.24 8.05
N GLU A 90 14.80 9.24 6.80
CA GLU A 90 13.90 10.29 6.28
C GLU A 90 12.45 10.14 6.78
N VAL A 91 12.06 8.91 7.17
CA VAL A 91 10.71 8.61 7.68
C VAL A 91 10.79 7.84 8.97
N ILE A 92 9.94 8.24 9.91
CA ILE A 92 9.71 7.56 11.18
C ILE A 92 8.26 7.08 11.26
N ASP A 93 8.02 6.03 12.03
CA ASP A 93 6.66 5.56 12.28
C ASP A 93 5.86 6.65 13.00
N THR A 94 4.68 6.98 12.48
CA THR A 94 3.84 8.05 13.04
C THR A 94 3.45 7.77 14.48
N GLY A 95 3.16 6.51 14.83
CA GLY A 95 2.83 6.12 16.20
C GLY A 95 4.01 6.31 17.14
N GLN A 96 5.22 5.94 16.69
CA GLN A 96 6.45 6.20 17.43
C GLN A 96 6.71 7.70 17.61
N ALA A 97 6.54 8.50 16.54
CA ALA A 97 6.71 9.94 16.58
C ALA A 97 5.75 10.60 17.59
N MET A 98 4.47 10.23 17.53
CA MET A 98 3.45 10.71 18.47
C MET A 98 3.79 10.34 19.91
N PHE A 99 4.19 9.09 20.16
CA PHE A 99 4.55 8.64 21.51
C PHE A 99 5.74 9.43 22.08
N LEU A 100 6.82 9.59 21.30
CA LEU A 100 8.00 10.36 21.72
C LEU A 100 7.63 11.82 22.00
N TRP A 101 6.84 12.44 21.11
CA TRP A 101 6.41 13.82 21.28
C TRP A 101 5.49 14.01 22.50
N SER A 102 4.55 13.09 22.71
CA SER A 102 3.71 13.09 23.91
C SER A 102 4.54 12.95 25.18
N GLY A 103 5.58 12.11 25.19
CA GLY A 103 6.48 11.97 26.33
C GLY A 103 7.26 13.28 26.64
N ILE A 104 7.71 13.99 25.61
CA ILE A 104 8.36 15.30 25.77
C ILE A 104 7.38 16.32 26.37
N MET A 105 6.16 16.38 25.83
CA MET A 105 5.10 17.27 26.32
C MET A 105 4.70 16.99 27.76
N GLU A 106 4.64 15.72 28.16
CA GLU A 106 4.34 15.34 29.54
C GLU A 106 5.47 15.77 30.49
N ASN A 107 6.73 15.56 30.11
CA ASN A 107 7.87 16.02 30.91
C ASN A 107 7.86 17.54 31.09
N MET A 108 7.55 18.28 30.02
CA MET A 108 7.37 19.74 30.07
C MET A 108 6.27 20.13 31.04
N ARG A 109 5.09 19.50 30.96
CA ARG A 109 3.97 19.76 31.86
C ARG A 109 4.36 19.54 33.31
N VAL A 110 5.00 18.41 33.63
CA VAL A 110 5.42 18.08 35.01
C VAL A 110 6.40 19.13 35.55
N ARG A 111 7.40 19.53 34.76
CA ARG A 111 8.38 20.55 35.18
C ARG A 111 7.75 21.92 35.39
N LEU A 112 6.86 22.33 34.49
CA LEU A 112 6.15 23.61 34.63
C LEU A 112 5.19 23.60 35.82
N ALA A 113 4.52 22.49 36.08
CA ALA A 113 3.63 22.34 37.23
C ALA A 113 4.38 22.36 38.57
N ALA A 114 5.65 21.94 38.61
CA ALA A 114 6.49 21.98 39.80
C ALA A 114 7.14 23.36 40.09
N LEU A 115 7.02 24.33 39.17
CA LEU A 115 7.58 25.68 39.35
C LEU A 115 7.00 26.42 40.55
N PRO A 116 5.67 26.47 40.76
CA PRO A 116 5.10 27.16 41.92
C PRO A 116 5.58 26.56 43.25
N ASP A 117 5.62 25.24 43.35
CA ASP A 117 6.04 24.52 44.56
C ASP A 117 7.51 24.79 44.90
N THR A 118 8.35 24.98 43.89
CA THR A 118 9.77 25.31 44.07
C THR A 118 10.01 26.79 44.32
N LEU A 119 9.23 27.68 43.69
CA LEU A 119 9.35 29.13 43.85
C LEU A 119 8.76 29.65 45.17
N ALA A 120 7.63 29.10 45.63
CA ALA A 120 6.93 29.55 46.83
C ALA A 120 7.82 29.65 48.08
N PRO A 121 8.62 28.64 48.47
CA PRO A 121 9.50 28.74 49.64
C PRO A 121 10.66 29.71 49.43
N LEU A 122 11.15 29.88 48.20
CA LEU A 122 12.26 30.81 47.90
C LEU A 122 11.79 32.27 47.94
N LEU A 123 10.58 32.53 47.47
CA LEU A 123 9.97 33.86 47.49
C LEU A 123 9.59 34.32 48.91
N MET A 124 9.19 33.38 49.78
CA MET A 124 8.92 33.67 51.19
C MET A 124 10.15 34.19 51.96
N GLY A 125 11.36 33.85 51.51
CA GLY A 125 12.62 34.30 52.10
C GLY A 125 13.19 35.59 51.52
N CYS A 126 12.56 36.18 50.50
CA CYS A 126 13.08 37.36 49.82
C CYS A 126 12.80 38.65 50.60
N GLY A 127 13.82 39.51 50.75
CA GLY A 127 13.69 40.79 51.45
C GLY A 127 13.25 41.94 50.53
N SER A 128 13.23 41.73 49.22
CA SER A 128 12.86 42.75 48.23
C SER A 128 12.23 42.15 46.98
N ALA A 129 11.42 42.95 46.27
CA ALA A 129 10.79 42.55 45.02
C ALA A 129 11.82 42.28 43.89
N THR A 130 12.94 43.00 43.89
CA THR A 130 14.03 42.83 42.90
C THR A 130 14.77 41.51 43.09
N GLU A 131 14.98 41.09 44.34
CA GLU A 131 15.57 39.78 44.68
C GLU A 131 14.64 38.63 44.26
N ALA A 132 13.34 38.77 44.55
CA ALA A 132 12.31 37.83 44.12
C ALA A 132 12.24 37.67 42.60
N GLU A 133 12.32 38.79 41.86
CA GLU A 133 12.35 38.78 40.39
C GLU A 133 13.60 38.07 39.85
N SER A 134 14.77 38.35 40.41
CA SER A 134 16.04 37.73 40.01
C SER A 134 16.01 36.21 40.17
N ILE A 135 15.54 35.73 41.32
CA ILE A 135 15.41 34.28 41.62
C ILE A 135 14.41 33.62 40.66
N THR A 136 13.24 34.23 40.48
CA THR A 136 12.19 33.71 39.59
C THR A 136 12.69 33.60 38.16
N ARG A 137 13.35 34.65 37.65
CA ARG A 137 13.93 34.70 36.31
C ARG A 137 15.02 33.64 36.13
N GLY A 138 15.89 33.46 37.12
CA GLY A 138 16.93 32.43 37.09
C GLY A 138 16.37 31.01 37.00
N ILE A 139 15.33 30.70 37.78
CA ILE A 139 14.68 29.38 37.79
C ILE A 139 13.94 29.14 36.47
N ILE A 140 13.21 30.13 35.96
CA ILE A 140 12.54 30.02 34.66
C ILE A 140 13.56 29.75 33.55
N HIS A 141 14.67 30.50 33.49
CA HIS A 141 15.72 30.26 32.48
C HIS A 141 16.37 28.89 32.62
N ARG A 142 16.56 28.39 33.84
CA ARG A 142 17.06 27.04 34.06
C ARG A 142 16.10 26.00 33.51
N VAL A 143 14.80 26.11 33.82
CA VAL A 143 13.78 25.19 33.29
C VAL A 143 13.72 25.27 31.77
N LEU A 144 13.71 26.47 31.18
CA LEU A 144 13.72 26.64 29.72
C LEU A 144 14.96 26.03 29.06
N THR A 145 16.13 26.14 29.70
CA THR A 145 17.37 25.48 29.24
C THR A 145 17.28 23.96 29.34
N GLU A 146 16.66 23.43 30.40
CA GLU A 146 16.42 21.99 30.53
C GLU A 146 15.38 21.48 29.52
N LEU A 147 14.39 22.30 29.15
CA LEU A 147 13.38 21.97 28.14
C LEU A 147 13.90 22.05 26.70
N SER A 148 14.92 22.87 26.43
CA SER A 148 15.53 22.97 25.11
C SER A 148 16.45 21.79 24.79
N ALA A 149 16.92 21.06 25.80
CA ALA A 149 17.72 19.85 25.68
C ALA A 149 17.02 18.64 26.34
N PRO A 150 15.86 18.20 25.83
CA PRO A 150 15.15 17.07 26.41
C PRO A 150 16.03 15.81 26.33
N SER A 151 16.17 15.12 27.46
CA SER A 151 16.84 13.82 27.57
C SER A 151 16.05 12.76 26.78
N LEU A 152 16.34 12.65 25.48
CA LEU A 152 15.68 11.68 24.60
C LEU A 152 16.02 10.24 24.99
N LYS A 153 17.15 9.99 25.67
CA LYS A 153 17.60 8.65 26.07
C LYS A 153 16.57 7.92 26.96
N ALA A 154 15.96 8.63 27.92
CA ALA A 154 14.97 8.03 28.81
C ALA A 154 13.65 7.71 28.08
N VAL A 155 13.26 8.55 27.12
CA VAL A 155 12.03 8.37 26.34
C VAL A 155 12.20 7.26 25.29
N VAL A 156 13.38 7.17 24.68
CA VAL A 156 13.73 6.11 23.71
C VAL A 156 13.76 4.74 24.38
N ALA A 157 14.39 4.62 25.56
CA ALA A 157 14.38 3.36 26.32
C ALA A 157 12.95 2.89 26.68
N ALA A 158 12.05 3.83 27.01
CA ALA A 158 10.65 3.51 27.26
C ALA A 158 9.86 3.16 25.97
N ALA A 159 10.26 3.69 24.81
CA ALA A 159 9.65 3.40 23.52
C ALA A 159 10.07 2.03 22.96
N GLU A 160 11.33 1.63 23.17
CA GLU A 160 11.87 0.32 22.74
C GLU A 160 11.24 -0.87 23.49
N LEU A 161 10.66 -0.62 24.67
CA LEU A 161 9.95 -1.62 25.49
C LEU A 161 8.51 -1.90 25.05
N LYS A 162 7.91 -1.07 24.17
CA LYS A 162 6.60 -1.39 23.58
C LYS A 162 6.84 -2.25 22.33
N PRO A 163 6.28 -3.48 22.27
CA PRO A 163 6.60 -4.43 21.21
C PRO A 163 6.28 -3.85 19.82
N LYS A 164 7.19 -4.10 18.87
CA LYS A 164 6.98 -3.93 17.43
C LYS A 164 5.63 -4.55 17.06
N LYS A 165 4.72 -3.71 16.53
CA LYS A 165 3.42 -3.99 15.91
C LYS A 165 3.01 -5.47 15.93
N GLU A 166 1.94 -5.75 16.68
CA GLU A 166 1.10 -6.93 16.47
C GLU A 166 0.80 -7.06 14.97
N ASP A 167 1.20 -8.19 14.41
CA ASP A 167 0.89 -8.58 13.04
C ASP A 167 -0.63 -8.61 12.89
N ILE A 168 -1.19 -7.57 12.27
CA ILE A 168 -2.60 -7.50 11.94
C ILE A 168 -2.83 -8.47 10.78
N HIS A 169 -3.01 -9.75 11.10
CA HIS A 169 -3.60 -10.73 10.20
C HIS A 169 -5.07 -10.37 10.02
N TYR A 170 -5.41 -9.84 8.86
CA TYR A 170 -6.80 -9.84 8.41
C TYR A 170 -7.10 -11.25 7.87
N GLU A 171 -7.87 -12.02 8.64
CA GLU A 171 -8.61 -13.18 8.15
C GLU A 171 -9.73 -12.76 7.18
#